data_AF-A0A429DV04-F1
#
_entry.id   AF-A0A429DV04-F1
#
_cell.length_a   1.000
_cell.length_b   1.000
_cell.length_c   1.000
_cell.angle_alpha   90.00
_cell.angle_beta   90.00
_cell.angle_gamma   90.00
#
_symmetry.space_group_name_H-M   'P 1'
#
loop_
_entity.id
_entity.type
_entity.pdbx_description
1 polymer ?
#
loop_
_entity_poly.entity_id
_entity_poly.type
_entity_poly.pdbx_seq_one_letter_code
_entity_poly.pdbx_strand_id
1 'polypeptide(L)'
;MPEPVLISLAAALAARSVTGLYKLVKEKFSGDPEAAAVLEAAEGAAEDSPEVRALATRLSAAEDEDPGFAERLRREWDQSGGVVNAISGTVSGKVVQARDVHGNISL
;
A
#
# COMPACT_ATOMS: atom_id res chain seq x y z
N MET A 1 11.48 -8.40 2.04
CA MET A 1 10.94 -8.01 0.71
C MET A 1 9.57 -7.41 0.96
N PRO A 2 9.24 -6.24 0.39
CA PRO A 2 7.94 -5.62 0.58
C PRO A 2 6.81 -6.51 0.06
N GLU A 3 5.68 -6.50 0.77
CA GLU A 3 4.52 -7.31 0.41
C GLU A 3 3.98 -6.93 -0.99
N PRO A 4 3.39 -7.87 -1.76
CA PRO A 4 2.85 -7.59 -3.09
C PRO A 4 1.80 -6.45 -3.10
N VAL A 5 1.04 -6.31 -2.02
CA VAL A 5 0.07 -5.22 -1.83
C VAL A 5 0.78 -3.88 -1.74
N LEU A 6 1.89 -3.78 -1.00
CA LEU A 6 2.67 -2.54 -0.85
C LEU A 6 3.32 -2.10 -2.16
N ILE A 7 3.70 -3.05 -3.02
CA ILE A 7 4.20 -2.74 -4.38
C ILE A 7 3.08 -2.13 -5.23
N SER A 8 1.90 -2.73 -5.20
CA SER A 8 0.72 -2.20 -5.93
C SER A 8 0.33 -0.81 -5.42
N LEU A 9 0.42 -0.61 -4.10
CA LEU A 9 0.14 0.65 -3.45
C LEU A 9 1.16 1.74 -3.85
N ALA A 10 2.45 1.38 -3.82
CA ALA A 10 3.54 2.25 -4.25
C ALA A 10 3.41 2.64 -5.74
N ALA A 11 3.01 1.71 -6.60
CA ALA A 11 2.76 1.99 -8.01
C ALA A 11 1.59 2.96 -8.21
N ALA A 12 0.50 2.81 -7.46
CA ALA A 12 -0.63 3.73 -7.51
C ALA A 12 -0.28 5.14 -7.00
N LEU A 13 0.59 5.21 -5.98
CA LEU A 13 1.16 6.47 -5.47
C LEU A 13 2.07 7.13 -6.50
N ALA A 14 2.97 6.36 -7.11
CA ALA A 14 3.87 6.78 -8.18
C ALA A 14 3.09 7.36 -9.37
N ALA A 15 2.01 6.69 -9.77
CA ALA A 15 1.12 7.14 -10.84
C ALA A 15 0.21 8.32 -10.42
N ARG A 16 0.25 8.76 -9.14
CA ARG A 16 -0.68 9.74 -8.56
C ARG A 16 -2.16 9.45 -8.85
N SER A 17 -2.50 8.17 -9.01
CA SER A 17 -3.84 7.75 -9.45
C SER A 17 -4.88 7.93 -8.35
N VAL A 18 -4.45 7.90 -7.09
CA VAL A 18 -5.30 8.06 -5.91
C VAL A 18 -4.81 9.25 -5.09
N THR A 19 -5.42 10.42 -5.30
CA THR A 19 -4.99 11.68 -4.67
C THR A 19 -5.09 11.64 -3.14
N GLY A 20 -6.10 10.95 -2.57
CA GLY A 20 -6.26 10.80 -1.11
C GLY A 20 -5.08 10.05 -0.48
N LEU A 21 -4.73 8.92 -1.08
CA LEU A 21 -3.59 8.09 -0.67
C LEU A 21 -2.25 8.86 -0.77
N TYR A 22 -2.04 9.60 -1.87
CA TYR A 22 -0.84 10.42 -2.03
C TYR A 22 -0.71 11.48 -0.94
N LYS A 23 -1.81 12.17 -0.59
CA LYS A 23 -1.81 13.16 0.49
C LYS A 23 -1.50 12.52 1.85
N LEU A 24 -2.13 11.38 2.16
CA LEU A 24 -1.91 10.66 3.41
C LEU A 24 -0.43 10.26 3.58
N VAL A 25 0.18 9.70 2.53
CA VAL A 25 1.59 9.29 2.56
C VAL A 25 2.52 10.51 2.64
N LYS A 26 2.21 11.57 1.87
CA LYS A 26 2.98 12.83 1.92
C LYS A 26 2.93 13.48 3.30
N GLU A 27 1.78 13.48 3.96
CA GLU A 27 1.64 13.97 5.34
C GLU A 27 2.45 13.12 6.31
N LYS A 28 2.37 11.79 6.22
CA LYS A 28 3.17 10.89 7.05
C LYS A 28 4.67 11.10 6.87
N PHE A 29 5.12 11.33 5.64
CA PHE A 29 6.53 11.51 5.29
C PHE A 29 7.00 12.96 5.46
N SER A 30 6.13 13.91 5.77
CA SER A 30 6.51 15.32 5.92
C SER A 30 7.52 15.58 7.05
N GLY A 31 7.56 14.71 8.07
CA GLY A 31 8.54 14.75 9.15
C GLY A 31 9.85 14.00 8.85
N ASP A 32 9.96 13.31 7.72
CA ASP A 32 11.13 12.55 7.32
C ASP A 32 11.56 12.93 5.88
N PRO A 33 12.63 13.72 5.74
CA PRO A 33 13.09 14.19 4.44
C PRO A 33 13.56 13.06 3.51
N GLU A 34 14.08 11.94 4.05
CA GLU A 34 14.46 10.79 3.22
C GLU A 34 13.23 10.09 2.68
N ALA A 35 12.19 9.90 3.51
CA ALA A 35 10.93 9.31 3.08
C ALA A 35 10.23 10.16 2.02
N ALA A 36 10.21 11.48 2.21
CA ALA A 36 9.65 12.41 1.23
C ALA A 36 10.37 12.35 -0.12
N ALA A 37 11.71 12.27 -0.12
CA ALA A 37 12.49 12.13 -1.34
C ALA A 37 12.18 10.82 -2.09
N VAL A 38 11.96 9.72 -1.36
CA VAL A 38 11.58 8.43 -1.98
C VAL A 38 10.19 8.51 -2.63
N LEU A 39 9.23 9.18 -1.99
CA LEU A 39 7.90 9.40 -2.56
C LEU A 39 7.97 10.25 -3.85
N GLU A 40 8.76 11.32 -3.84
CA GLU A 40 8.95 12.19 -4.99
C GLU A 40 9.71 11.48 -6.13
N ALA A 41 10.73 10.67 -5.81
CA ALA A 41 11.49 9.90 -6.79
C ALA A 41 10.65 8.83 -7.49
N ALA A 42 9.68 8.24 -6.79
CA ALA A 42 8.75 7.29 -7.39
C ALA A 42 7.70 7.97 -8.28
N GLU A 43 7.50 9.29 -8.19
CA GLU A 43 6.46 9.99 -8.94
C GLU A 43 6.71 9.92 -10.45
N GLY A 44 5.75 9.36 -11.20
CA GLY A 44 5.86 9.14 -12.64
C GLY A 44 6.76 7.96 -13.04
N ALA A 45 7.31 7.21 -12.08
CA ALA A 45 8.09 6.02 -12.35
C ALA A 45 7.20 4.83 -12.75
N ALA A 46 7.78 3.85 -13.46
CA ALA A 46 7.09 2.63 -13.85
C ALA A 46 6.88 1.70 -12.63
N GLU A 47 5.83 0.88 -12.63
CA GLU A 47 5.48 -0.02 -11.52
C GLU A 47 6.62 -0.98 -11.11
N ASP A 48 7.42 -1.42 -12.08
CA ASP A 48 8.54 -2.35 -11.88
C ASP A 48 9.86 -1.65 -11.53
N SER A 49 9.87 -0.32 -11.50
CA SER A 49 11.06 0.49 -11.31
C SER A 49 11.66 0.33 -9.90
N PRO A 50 12.98 0.56 -9.75
CA PRO A 50 13.62 0.51 -8.43
C PRO A 50 13.05 1.56 -7.46
N GLU A 51 12.56 2.69 -7.96
CA GLU A 51 11.96 3.77 -7.17
C GLU A 51 10.63 3.32 -6.53
N VAL A 52 9.76 2.64 -7.29
CA VAL A 52 8.51 2.07 -6.74
C VAL A 52 8.79 1.01 -5.69
N ARG A 53 9.81 0.17 -5.90
CA ARG A 53 10.22 -0.84 -4.90
C ARG A 53 10.80 -0.20 -3.64
N ALA A 54 11.55 0.90 -3.78
CA ALA A 54 12.07 1.67 -2.66
C ALA A 54 10.92 2.30 -1.86
N LEU A 55 9.92 2.87 -2.55
CA LEU A 55 8.72 3.42 -1.90
C LEU A 55 7.94 2.33 -1.16
N ALA A 56 7.72 1.16 -1.77
CA ALA A 56 7.06 0.03 -1.10
C ALA A 56 7.80 -0.42 0.17
N THR A 57 9.13 -0.41 0.14
CA THR A 57 9.96 -0.74 1.31
C THR A 57 9.83 0.32 2.40
N ARG A 58 9.84 1.61 2.04
CA ARG A 58 9.68 2.71 3.00
C ARG A 58 8.28 2.73 3.63
N LEU A 59 7.25 2.39 2.86
CA LEU A 59 5.88 2.22 3.35
C LEU A 59 5.79 1.07 4.35
N SER A 60 6.40 -0.09 4.07
CA SER A 60 6.46 -1.22 5.01
C SER A 60 7.04 -0.79 6.36
N ALA A 61 8.17 -0.07 6.35
CA ALA A 61 8.77 0.44 7.59
C ALA A 61 7.85 1.45 8.31
N ALA A 62 7.14 2.30 7.57
CA ALA A 62 6.21 3.26 8.15
C ALA A 62 4.95 2.59 8.75
N GLU A 63 4.50 1.47 8.19
CA GLU A 63 3.43 0.64 8.76
C GLU A 63 3.89 -0.06 10.06
N ASP A 64 5.12 -0.57 10.08
CA ASP A 64 5.71 -1.21 11.26
C ASP A 64 5.92 -0.21 12.41
N GLU A 65 6.31 1.03 12.09
CA GLU A 65 6.52 2.12 13.05
C GLU A 65 5.21 2.73 13.58
N ASP A 66 4.16 2.76 12.76
CA ASP A 66 2.86 3.36 13.09
C ASP A 66 1.71 2.48 12.57
N PRO A 67 1.21 1.54 13.41
CA PRO A 67 0.09 0.69 13.06
C PRO A 67 -1.18 1.49 12.70
N GLY A 68 -1.38 2.66 13.30
CA GLY A 68 -2.52 3.53 12.98
C GLY A 68 -2.41 4.14 11.57
N PHE A 69 -1.19 4.37 11.08
CA PHE A 69 -0.97 4.74 9.68
C PHE A 69 -1.31 3.58 8.74
N ALA A 70 -0.92 2.34 9.07
CA ALA A 70 -1.26 1.16 8.28
C ALA A 70 -2.78 1.00 8.09
N GLU A 71 -3.55 1.19 9.17
CA GLU A 71 -5.02 1.14 9.11
C GLU A 71 -5.61 2.23 8.21
N ARG A 72 -5.11 3.47 8.31
CA ARG A 72 -5.56 4.58 7.45
C ARG A 72 -5.20 4.33 6.00
N LEU A 73 -3.99 3.82 5.74
CA LEU A 73 -3.49 3.54 4.39
C LEU A 73 -4.35 2.47 3.71
N ARG A 74 -4.66 1.38 4.42
CA ARG A 74 -5.55 0.32 3.94
C ARG A 74 -6.97 0.83 3.72
N ARG A 75 -7.50 1.66 4.61
CA ARG A 75 -8.84 2.25 4.46
C ARG A 75 -8.95 3.12 3.21
N GLU A 76 -7.99 4.01 2.98
CA GLU A 76 -7.95 4.86 1.78
C GLU A 76 -7.81 4.02 0.51
N TRP A 77 -7.02 2.95 0.56
CA TRP A 77 -6.85 2.01 -0.54
C TRP A 77 -8.14 1.27 -0.90
N ASP A 78 -8.85 0.74 0.10
CA ASP A 78 -10.14 0.07 -0.08
C ASP A 78 -11.20 1.04 -0.64
N GLN A 79 -11.25 2.27 -0.13
CA GLN A 79 -12.16 3.31 -0.63
C GLN A 79 -11.87 3.72 -2.07
N SER A 80 -10.60 3.66 -2.49
CA SER A 80 -10.21 3.95 -3.87
C SER A 80 -10.53 2.81 -4.86
N GLY A 81 -11.06 1.69 -4.37
CA GLY A 81 -11.35 0.50 -5.19
C GLY A 81 -10.11 -0.33 -5.51
N GLY A 82 -8.98 -0.06 -4.84
CA GLY A 82 -7.75 -0.82 -4.95
C GLY A 82 -7.86 -2.18 -4.25
N VAL A 83 -8.68 -3.10 -4.74
CA VAL A 83 -8.75 -4.44 -4.15
C VAL A 83 -7.69 -5.33 -4.78
N VAL A 84 -6.54 -5.47 -4.11
CA VAL A 84 -5.58 -6.55 -4.40
C VAL A 84 -5.85 -7.66 -3.39
N ASN A 85 -6.54 -8.71 -3.83
CA ASN A 85 -6.86 -9.86 -2.99
C ASN A 85 -5.57 -10.66 -2.70
N ALA A 86 -4.83 -10.28 -1.66
CA ALA A 86 -3.66 -11.02 -1.19
C ALA A 86 -4.12 -12.14 -0.25
N ILE A 87 -4.35 -13.32 -0.84
CA ILE A 87 -4.62 -14.55 -0.08
C ILE A 87 -3.28 -15.05 0.48
N SER A 88 -2.98 -14.79 1.76
CA SER A 88 -1.90 -15.49 2.47
C SER A 88 -2.48 -16.71 3.19
N GLY A 89 -2.58 -17.83 2.46
CA GLY A 89 -2.99 -19.11 3.01
C GLY A 89 -2.87 -20.21 1.98
N THR A 90 -2.26 -21.34 2.34
CA THR A 90 -2.17 -22.53 1.47
C THR A 90 -3.58 -23.06 1.19
N VAL A 91 -4.16 -22.67 0.06
CA VAL A 91 -5.49 -23.15 -0.36
C VAL A 91 -5.37 -24.55 -0.94
N SER A 92 -5.80 -25.55 -0.19
CA SER A 92 -6.10 -26.89 -0.71
C SER A 92 -7.61 -27.06 -0.81
N GLY A 93 -8.20 -26.76 -1.97
CA GLY A 93 -9.64 -26.95 -2.20
C GLY A 93 -10.24 -26.06 -3.28
N LYS A 94 -11.43 -26.42 -3.78
CA LYS A 94 -12.13 -25.71 -4.87
C LYS A 94 -12.37 -24.24 -4.52
N VAL A 95 -11.93 -23.37 -5.42
CA VAL A 95 -12.09 -21.92 -5.32
C VAL A 95 -13.54 -21.50 -5.61
N VAL A 96 -14.12 -20.77 -4.66
CA VAL A 96 -15.32 -19.96 -4.85
C VAL A 96 -14.86 -18.51 -4.70
N GLN A 97 -14.92 -17.74 -5.79
CA GLN A 97 -14.64 -16.30 -5.73
C GLN A 97 -15.86 -15.59 -5.13
N ALA A 98 -15.78 -15.24 -3.85
CA ALA A 98 -16.72 -14.33 -3.21
C ALA A 98 -16.13 -12.91 -3.28
N ARG A 99 -16.91 -11.99 -3.85
CA ARG A 99 -16.48 -10.62 -4.22
C ARG A 99 -16.58 -9.62 -3.06
N ASP A 100 -17.15 -10.02 -1.91
CA ASP A 100 -17.31 -9.17 -0.72
C ASP A 100 -17.13 -10.01 0.54
N VAL A 101 -16.11 -9.71 1.35
CA VAL A 101 -16.00 -10.19 2.73
C VAL A 101 -15.72 -8.99 3.62
N HIS A 102 -16.73 -8.54 4.36
CA HIS A 102 -16.58 -7.63 5.48
C HIS A 102 -16.66 -8.45 6.77
N GLY A 103 -15.64 -8.40 7.63
CA GLY A 103 -15.68 -9.11 8.90
C GLY A 103 -14.61 -8.63 9.89
N ASN A 104 -15.05 -7.97 10.96
CA ASN A 104 -14.29 -7.87 12.21
C ASN A 104 -13.96 -9.29 12.69
N ILE A 105 -12.69 -9.66 12.74
CA ILE A 105 -12.25 -10.89 13.42
C ILE A 105 -11.51 -10.48 14.68
N SER A 106 -12.17 -10.66 15.82
CA SER A 106 -11.52 -10.84 17.12
C SER A 106 -11.41 -12.34 17.38
N LEU A 107 -10.22 -12.78 17.79
CA LEU A 107 -9.97 -14.15 18.23
C LEU A 107 -10.69 -14.47 19.54
#